data_AF-A0A2A2ATQ0-F1
#
_entry.id   AF-A0A2A2ATQ0-F1
#
_cell.length_a   1.000
_cell.length_b   1.000
_cell.length_c   1.000
_cell.angle_alpha   90.00
_cell.angle_beta   90.00
_cell.angle_gamma   90.00
#
_symmetry.space_group_name_H-M   'P 1'
#
loop_
_entity.id
_entity.type
_entity.pdbx_description
1 polymer ?
#
loop_
_entity_poly.entity_id
_entity_poly.type
_entity_poly.pdbx_seq_one_letter_code
_entity_poly.pdbx_strand_id
1 'polypeptide(L)' 'MDKLRALQQVMQTEKPNGRGWLKCMIRISRAGEVGADFEYDNPNRWSHTPDNYKQRMAEYAAMPV' A
#
# COMPACT_ATOMS: atom_id res chain seq x y z
N MET A 1 13.91 2.55 -4.79
CA MET A 1 13.58 2.14 -3.40
C MET A 1 13.71 3.28 -2.40
N ASP A 2 14.71 4.15 -2.57
CA ASP A 2 15.03 5.20 -1.57
C ASP A 2 13.90 6.20 -1.31
N LYS A 3 13.12 6.58 -2.33
CA LYS A 3 11.99 7.51 -2.16
C LYS A 3 10.84 6.95 -1.32
N LEU A 4 10.54 5.65 -1.44
CA LEU A 4 9.50 5.01 -0.61
C LEU A 4 9.95 4.89 0.85
N ARG A 5 11.24 4.62 1.08
CA ARG A 5 11.81 4.61 2.42
C ARG A 5 11.82 6.01 3.04
N ALA A 6 12.19 7.04 2.28
CA ALA A 6 12.11 8.42 2.73
C ALA A 6 10.67 8.83 3.07
N LEU A 7 9.70 8.47 2.22
CA LEU A 7 8.28 8.70 2.49
C LEU A 7 7.83 8.01 3.78
N GLN A 8 8.23 6.74 3.99
CA GLN A 8 7.92 6.01 5.22
C GLN A 8 8.46 6.73 6.46
N GLN A 9 9.70 7.22 6.39
CA GLN A 9 10.34 7.91 7.50
C GLN A 9 9.63 9.23 7.83
N VAL A 10 9.32 10.05 6.82
CA VAL A 10 8.58 11.31 7.02
C VAL A 10 7.23 11.04 7.66
N MET A 11 6.44 10.12 7.10
CA MET A 11 5.11 9.78 7.64
C MET A 11 5.18 9.14 9.03
N GLN A 12 6.26 8.42 9.33
CA GLN A 12 6.49 7.88 10.67
C GLN A 12 6.74 9.00 11.68
N THR A 13 7.57 9.98 11.34
CA THR A 13 7.89 11.12 12.21
C THR A 13 6.68 12.01 12.46
N GLU A 14 5.79 12.17 11.49
CA GLU A 14 4.58 12.99 11.61
C GLU A 14 3.42 12.30 12.37
N LYS A 15 3.51 10.99 12.65
CA LYS A 15 2.43 10.24 13.32
C LYS A 15 2.49 10.34 14.85
N PRO A 16 1.35 10.43 15.56
CA PRO A 16 1.30 10.53 17.03
C PRO A 16 1.96 9.36 17.78
N ASN A 17 1.96 8.17 17.16
CA ASN A 17 2.49 6.94 17.73
C ASN A 17 3.83 6.51 17.09
N GLY A 18 4.41 7.32 16.21
CA GLY A 18 5.74 7.11 15.65
C GLY A 18 5.95 5.79 14.89
N ARG A 19 4.87 5.09 14.49
CA ARG A 19 4.95 3.79 13.81
C ARG A 19 4.80 3.97 12.30
N GLY A 20 5.84 3.57 11.57
CA GLY A 20 5.82 3.54 10.10
C GLY A 20 4.83 2.51 9.57
N TRP A 21 4.34 2.72 8.35
CA TRP A 21 3.52 1.73 7.66
C TRP A 21 4.33 0.47 7.37
N LEU A 22 3.70 -0.70 7.44
CA LEU A 22 4.29 -2.00 7.18
C LEU A 22 4.28 -2.35 5.69
N LYS A 23 3.23 -1.95 4.98
CA LYS A 23 3.07 -2.13 3.53
C LYS A 23 2.37 -0.92 2.92
N CYS A 24 2.67 -0.66 1.65
CA CYS A 24 1.94 0.30 0.83
C CYS A 24 1.41 -0.36 -0.44
N MET A 25 0.24 0.08 -0.90
CA MET A 25 -0.31 -0.23 -2.21
C MET A 25 -0.34 1.06 -3.02
N ILE A 26 0.23 1.01 -4.22
CA ILE A 26 0.23 2.14 -5.15
C ILE A 26 -0.58 1.69 -6.37
N ARG A 27 -1.63 2.45 -6.70
CA ARG A 27 -2.46 2.24 -7.87
C ARG A 27 -2.27 3.42 -8.81
N ILE A 28 -2.06 3.13 -10.09
CA ILE A 28 -1.88 4.15 -11.13
C ILE A 28 -2.93 3.89 -12.21
N SER A 29 -3.81 4.86 -12.46
CA SER A 29 -4.83 4.75 -13.51
C SER A 29 -4.20 4.99 -14.88
N ARG A 30 -4.89 4.56 -15.94
CA ARG A 30 -4.45 4.88 -17.31
C ARG A 30 -4.43 6.39 -17.59
N ALA A 31 -5.25 7.16 -16.88
CA ALA A 31 -5.27 8.62 -16.97
C ALA A 31 -4.10 9.28 -16.20
N GLY A 32 -3.32 8.49 -15.45
CA GLY A 32 -2.18 8.97 -14.66
C GLY A 32 -2.53 9.39 -13.24
N GLU A 33 -3.75 9.12 -12.77
CA GLU A 33 -4.11 9.34 -11.37
C GLU A 33 -3.36 8.34 -10.48
N VAL A 34 -2.99 8.77 -9.28
CA VAL A 34 -2.23 7.95 -8.34
C VAL A 34 -2.98 7.87 -7.02
N GLY A 35 -3.40 6.66 -6.68
CA GLY A 35 -3.94 6.32 -5.37
C GLY A 35 -2.88 5.60 -4.53
N ALA A 36 -2.78 5.92 -3.25
CA ALA A 36 -1.89 5.24 -2.32
C ALA A 36 -2.61 4.88 -1.02
N ASP A 37 -2.53 3.60 -0.65
CA ASP A 37 -3.03 3.08 0.62
C ASP A 37 -1.85 2.57 1.47
N PHE A 38 -1.90 2.83 2.77
CA PHE A 38 -0.84 2.45 3.72
C PHE A 38 -1.41 1.60 4.87
N GLU A 39 -0.79 0.45 5.12
CA GLU A 39 -1.19 -0.50 6.15
C GLU A 39 -0.22 -0.45 7.34
N TYR A 40 -0.73 -0.39 8.57
CA TYR A 40 0.07 -0.16 9.79
C TYR A 40 0.06 -1.35 10.76
N ASP A 41 -0.94 -2.21 10.67
CA ASP A 41 -1.28 -3.24 11.65
C ASP A 41 -1.09 -4.65 11.09
N ASN A 42 -1.57 -4.92 9.88
CA ASN A 42 -1.55 -6.25 9.26
C ASN A 42 -0.49 -6.35 8.15
N PRO A 43 0.70 -6.95 8.40
CA PRO A 43 1.74 -7.10 7.38
C PRO A 43 1.32 -8.01 6.21
N ASN A 44 0.21 -8.73 6.33
CA ASN A 44 -0.30 -9.65 5.33
C ASN A 44 -1.50 -9.15 4.52
N ARG A 45 -2.02 -7.94 4.78
CA ARG A 45 -3.26 -7.42 4.16
C ARG A 45 -3.28 -7.51 2.62
N TRP A 46 -2.13 -7.33 1.98
CA TRP A 46 -1.95 -7.42 0.53
C TRP A 46 -0.87 -8.42 0.12
N SER A 47 -0.62 -9.45 0.93
CA SER A 47 0.29 -10.54 0.55
C SER A 47 -0.31 -11.36 -0.59
N HIS A 48 0.52 -11.68 -1.58
CA HIS A 48 0.15 -12.56 -2.68
C HIS A 48 0.69 -13.97 -2.42
N THR A 49 -0.20 -14.94 -2.44
CA THR A 49 0.11 -16.37 -2.44
C THR A 49 -0.55 -17.00 -3.67
N PRO A 50 -0.10 -18.18 -4.12
CA PRO A 50 -0.76 -18.88 -5.21
C PRO A 50 -2.27 -19.07 -4.97
N ASP A 51 -2.66 -19.33 -3.72
CA ASP A 51 -4.04 -19.60 -3.32
C ASP A 51 -4.94 -18.37 -3.36
N ASN A 52 -4.40 -17.17 -3.10
CA ASN A 52 -5.18 -15.93 -3.02
C ASN A 52 -5.07 -15.05 -4.26
N TYR A 53 -4.23 -15.40 -5.24
CA TYR A 53 -3.89 -14.55 -6.37
C TYR A 53 -5.13 -14.10 -7.16
N LYS A 54 -6.03 -15.03 -7.52
CA LYS A 54 -7.26 -14.71 -8.27
C LYS A 54 -8.18 -13.75 -7.51
N GLN A 55 -8.31 -13.97 -6.21
CA GLN A 55 -9.11 -13.10 -5.34
C GLN A 55 -8.49 -11.70 -5.26
N ARG A 56 -7.16 -11.60 -5.06
CA ARG A 56 -6.46 -10.31 -4.99
C ARG A 56 -6.65 -9.51 -6.28
N MET A 57 -6.53 -10.15 -7.45
CA MET A 57 -6.74 -9.48 -8.73
C MET A 57 -8.17 -8.93 -8.88
N ALA A 58 -9.18 -9.69 -8.46
CA ALA A 58 -10.57 -9.23 -8.49
C ALA A 58 -10.81 -8.04 -7.53
N GLU A 59 -10.24 -8.10 -6.32
CA GLU A 59 -10.33 -7.00 -5.35
C GLU A 59 -9.68 -5.73 -5.88
N TYR A 60 -8.52 -5.82 -6.53
CA TYR A 60 -7.82 -4.63 -7.06
C TYR A 60 -8.53 -4.02 -8.26
N ALA A 61 -9.14 -4.84 -9.13
CA ALA A 61 -9.93 -4.35 -10.24
C ALA A 61 -11.17 -3.57 -9.80
N ALA A 62 -11.69 -3.85 -8.59
CA ALA A 62 -12.84 -3.16 -8.01
C ALA A 62 -12.45 -1.89 -7.22
N MET A 63 -11.16 -1.64 -6.98
CA MET A 63 -10.71 -0.48 -6.23
C MET A 63 -10.64 0.76 -7.14
N PRO A 64 -11.19 1.91 -6.71
CA PRO A 64 -10.98 3.15 -7.42
C PRO A 64 -9.50 3.54 -7.36
N VAL A 65 -9.04 4.25 -8.39
CA VAL A 65 -7.76 4.95 -8.34
C VAL A 65 -7.96 6.34 -7.76
#